data_AF-A0A7S3ZI21-F1
#
_entry.id   AF-A0A7S3ZI21-F1
#
_cell.length_a   1.000
_cell.length_b   1.000
_cell.length_c   1.000
_cell.angle_alpha   90.00
_cell.angle_beta   90.00
_cell.angle_gamma   90.00
#
_symmetry.space_group_name_H-M   'P 1'
#
loop_
_entity.id
_entity.type
_entity.pdbx_description
1 polymer ?
#
loop_
_entity_poly.entity_id
_entity_poly.type
_entity_poly.pdbx_seq_one_letter_code
_entity_poly.pdbx_strand_id
1 'polypeptide(L)'
;EVVKTVKHVYEHVLKLPVTVWPDSSDVDKAAVRDANGDGKNDLHILQITYVEPFFRDTEQGSRCSWISRNTNISSFVYSTPFTKGKEPSRNRGVSVLEQCKRKTILTVETPFPCCTTSQEVVAKEHIMLNPLQTAIEDISSAADKLLHTLEATPVSMKVLTGVLQGCIAPQVHAGAVVVCHAFLKTDVKATKKLYGANRITNLQKNLRRFLDVCQKGLEVFVQLNNPTDESGPDLYQEHLIQAFDEMCAKIHPYIYEEEQSQLFRAHDRKDSARIDE
;
A
#
# COMPACT_ATOMS: atom_id res chain seq x y z
N GLU A 1 6.32 0.99 -20.99
CA GLU A 1 7.30 1.20 -22.09
C GLU A 1 8.34 0.08 -22.15
N VAL A 2 9.15 -0.10 -21.09
CA VAL A 2 10.17 -1.17 -20.96
C VAL A 2 9.71 -2.53 -21.49
N VAL A 3 8.52 -3.01 -21.08
CA VAL A 3 7.97 -4.29 -21.53
C VAL A 3 7.89 -4.41 -23.05
N LYS A 4 7.41 -3.36 -23.73
CA LYS A 4 7.30 -3.34 -25.19
C LYS A 4 8.67 -3.32 -25.84
N THR A 5 9.57 -2.49 -25.33
CA THR A 5 10.94 -2.34 -25.86
C THR A 5 11.73 -3.64 -25.74
N VAL A 6 11.77 -4.24 -24.55
CA VAL A 6 12.52 -5.47 -24.32
C VAL A 6 11.94 -6.63 -25.13
N LYS A 7 10.61 -6.78 -25.14
CA LYS A 7 9.95 -7.79 -25.98
C LYS A 7 10.36 -7.64 -27.46
N HIS A 8 10.25 -6.43 -28.01
CA HIS A 8 10.58 -6.18 -29.42
C HIS A 8 12.05 -6.49 -29.74
N VAL A 9 12.98 -6.12 -28.86
CA VAL A 9 14.40 -6.42 -29.01
C VAL A 9 14.64 -7.93 -29.06
N TYR A 10 14.07 -8.70 -28.13
CA TYR A 10 14.26 -10.16 -28.11
C TYR A 10 13.58 -10.87 -29.28
N GLU A 11 12.38 -10.46 -29.70
CA GLU A 11 11.73 -11.00 -30.91
C GLU A 11 12.60 -10.75 -32.16
N HIS A 12 13.19 -9.56 -32.26
CA HIS A 12 14.05 -9.22 -33.38
C HIS A 12 15.37 -10.00 -33.39
N VAL A 13 15.99 -10.20 -32.22
CA VAL A 13 17.29 -10.90 -32.08
C VAL A 13 17.12 -12.41 -32.23
N LEU A 14 16.11 -13.00 -31.57
CA LEU A 14 15.88 -14.45 -31.57
C LEU A 14 15.20 -14.95 -32.84
N LYS A 15 14.56 -14.06 -33.62
CA LYS A 15 13.71 -14.42 -34.78
C LYS A 15 12.60 -15.41 -34.43
N LEU A 16 12.13 -15.35 -33.19
CA LEU A 16 11.12 -16.23 -32.61
C LEU A 16 10.11 -15.38 -31.81
N PRO A 17 8.85 -15.82 -31.68
CA PRO A 17 7.85 -15.11 -30.89
C PRO A 17 8.21 -15.12 -29.40
N VAL A 18 8.04 -13.99 -28.72
CA VAL A 18 8.28 -13.86 -27.27
C VAL A 18 6.98 -13.53 -26.55
N THR A 19 6.64 -14.36 -25.57
CA THR A 19 5.47 -14.16 -24.71
C THR A 19 5.87 -13.47 -23.43
N VAL A 20 5.16 -12.41 -23.06
CA VAL A 20 5.37 -11.75 -21.76
C VAL A 20 4.53 -12.49 -20.73
N TRP A 21 5.17 -12.97 -19.66
CA TRP A 21 4.46 -13.60 -18.56
C TRP A 21 3.57 -12.58 -17.84
N PRO A 22 2.29 -12.90 -17.57
CA PRO A 22 1.31 -11.89 -17.19
C PRO A 22 1.42 -11.40 -15.74
N ASP A 23 2.07 -12.16 -14.85
CA ASP A 23 2.15 -11.83 -13.43
C ASP A 23 3.58 -11.89 -12.87
N SER A 24 3.74 -11.54 -11.59
CA SER A 24 5.03 -11.56 -10.89
C SER A 24 5.24 -12.84 -10.08
N SER A 25 4.41 -13.87 -10.28
CA SER A 25 4.52 -15.14 -9.57
C SER A 25 5.70 -15.96 -10.09
N ASP A 26 6.06 -17.01 -9.37
CA ASP A 26 7.13 -17.89 -9.80
C ASP A 26 6.66 -18.67 -11.03
N VAL A 27 7.41 -18.57 -12.13
CA VAL A 27 7.04 -19.23 -13.39
C VAL A 27 7.23 -20.74 -13.24
N ASP A 28 6.12 -21.48 -13.25
CA ASP A 28 6.15 -22.93 -13.34
C ASP A 28 6.54 -23.37 -14.76
N LYS A 29 7.78 -23.83 -14.91
CA LYS A 29 8.33 -24.29 -16.19
C LYS A 29 7.57 -25.48 -16.78
N ALA A 30 6.84 -26.25 -15.97
CA ALA A 30 5.98 -27.33 -16.46
C ALA A 30 4.70 -26.77 -17.11
N ALA A 31 4.02 -25.84 -16.44
CA ALA A 31 2.82 -25.18 -16.97
C ALA A 31 3.07 -24.41 -18.28
N VAL A 32 4.29 -23.91 -18.48
CA VAL A 32 4.75 -23.26 -19.72
C VAL A 32 4.75 -24.21 -20.93
N ARG A 33 4.95 -25.51 -20.72
CA ARG A 33 5.02 -26.51 -21.81
C ARG A 33 3.64 -26.90 -22.34
N ASP A 34 2.61 -26.82 -21.52
CA ASP A 34 1.27 -27.38 -21.81
C ASP A 34 0.28 -26.36 -22.41
N ALA A 35 0.62 -25.07 -22.42
CA ALA A 35 -0.30 -23.98 -22.79
C ALA A 35 -0.82 -24.02 -24.25
N ASN A 36 -0.22 -24.83 -25.13
CA ASN A 36 -0.60 -24.91 -26.56
C ASN A 36 -1.05 -26.30 -27.03
N GLY A 37 -1.13 -27.33 -26.18
CA GLY A 37 -1.69 -28.66 -26.55
C GLY A 37 -0.98 -29.45 -27.66
N ASP A 38 0.00 -28.87 -28.36
CA ASP A 38 0.52 -29.39 -29.63
C ASP A 38 1.90 -30.06 -29.53
N GLY A 39 2.48 -30.17 -28.33
CA GLY A 39 3.78 -30.83 -28.13
C GLY A 39 4.95 -30.21 -28.92
N LYS A 40 4.78 -29.02 -29.50
CA LYS A 40 5.80 -28.27 -30.24
C LYS A 40 6.36 -27.12 -29.40
N ASN A 41 7.50 -27.44 -28.78
CA ASN A 41 8.69 -26.66 -28.43
C ASN A 41 8.64 -25.12 -28.27
N ASP A 42 9.25 -24.72 -27.15
CA ASP A 42 9.96 -23.47 -26.88
C ASP A 42 9.11 -22.18 -26.84
N LEU A 43 8.29 -22.07 -25.80
CA LEU A 43 7.77 -20.76 -25.39
C LEU A 43 8.93 -19.90 -24.86
N HIS A 44 9.37 -18.91 -25.63
CA HIS A 44 10.29 -17.89 -25.14
C HIS A 44 9.52 -16.93 -24.24
N ILE A 45 9.73 -17.06 -22.93
CA ILE A 45 9.02 -16.26 -21.94
C ILE A 45 9.92 -15.16 -21.41
N LEU A 46 9.34 -13.97 -21.35
CA LEU A 46 9.91 -12.81 -20.70
C LEU A 46 9.02 -12.41 -19.52
N GLN A 47 9.55 -12.47 -18.29
CA GLN A 47 8.88 -11.92 -17.13
C GLN A 47 9.54 -10.58 -16.77
N ILE A 48 8.75 -9.51 -16.71
CA ILE A 48 9.23 -8.18 -16.31
C ILE A 48 8.40 -7.72 -15.13
N THR A 49 9.07 -7.53 -14.00
CA THR A 49 8.46 -7.09 -12.75
C THR A 49 9.11 -5.80 -12.32
N TYR A 50 8.31 -4.77 -12.06
CA TYR A 50 8.80 -3.54 -11.43
C TYR A 50 9.24 -3.84 -9.99
N VAL A 51 10.39 -3.29 -9.60
CA VAL A 51 10.96 -3.44 -8.26
C VAL A 51 11.36 -2.07 -7.72
N GLU A 52 11.35 -1.93 -6.40
CA GLU A 52 11.78 -0.72 -5.69
C GLU A 52 13.02 -1.01 -4.86
N PRO A 53 13.89 -0.02 -4.60
CA PRO A 53 14.96 -0.17 -3.61
C PRO A 53 14.43 -0.69 -2.27
N PHE A 54 15.07 -1.72 -1.74
CA PHE A 54 14.74 -2.28 -0.43
C PHE A 54 15.84 -1.92 0.58
N PHE A 55 15.42 -1.34 1.70
CA PHE A 55 16.30 -1.01 2.81
C PHE A 55 15.85 -1.81 4.02
N ARG A 56 16.79 -2.48 4.69
CA ARG A 56 16.49 -3.16 5.95
C ARG A 56 16.24 -2.12 7.05
N ASP A 57 15.53 -2.51 8.10
CA ASP A 57 15.18 -1.61 9.22
C ASP A 57 16.43 -0.92 9.83
N THR A 58 17.57 -1.62 9.84
CA THR A 58 18.87 -1.09 10.29
C THR A 58 19.42 0.05 9.44
N GLU A 59 19.04 0.14 8.17
CA GLU A 59 19.50 1.17 7.24
C GLU A 59 18.51 2.32 7.08
N GLN A 60 17.24 2.10 7.44
CA GLN A 60 16.18 3.06 7.15
C GLN A 60 16.37 4.39 7.88
N GLY A 61 17.00 4.37 9.07
CA GLY A 61 17.33 5.58 9.85
C GLY A 61 18.56 6.36 9.36
N SER A 62 19.49 5.72 8.64
CA SER A 62 20.67 6.41 8.08
C SER A 62 20.42 6.97 6.69
N ARG A 63 19.43 6.44 5.97
CA ARG A 63 19.07 6.84 4.61
C ARG A 63 17.96 7.90 4.60
N CYS A 64 18.30 9.14 4.95
CA CYS A 64 17.34 10.25 5.01
C CYS A 64 17.31 11.11 3.74
N SER A 65 18.44 11.24 3.03
CA SER A 65 18.55 12.12 1.86
C SER A 65 18.24 11.40 0.55
N TRP A 66 17.86 12.16 -0.48
CA TRP A 66 17.67 11.62 -1.83
C TRP A 66 18.89 10.82 -2.31
N ILE A 67 20.11 11.36 -2.16
CA ILE A 67 21.32 10.66 -2.61
C ILE A 67 21.50 9.33 -1.85
N SER A 68 21.34 9.33 -0.52
CA SER A 68 21.48 8.12 0.30
C SER A 68 20.46 7.02 -0.05
N ARG A 69 19.31 7.41 -0.60
CA ARG A 69 18.24 6.50 -1.07
C ARG A 69 18.41 6.07 -2.52
N ASN A 70 19.38 6.63 -3.25
CA ASN A 70 19.64 6.35 -4.67
C ASN A 70 21.08 5.84 -4.93
N THR A 71 21.91 5.69 -3.89
CA THR A 71 23.28 5.16 -4.00
C THR A 71 23.53 3.99 -3.05
N ASN A 72 24.44 3.10 -3.45
CA ASN A 72 24.82 1.91 -2.71
C ASN A 72 23.61 1.02 -2.40
N ILE A 73 22.87 0.65 -3.45
CA ILE A 73 21.65 -0.16 -3.39
C ILE A 73 21.90 -1.51 -4.04
N SER A 74 21.86 -2.58 -3.25
CA SER A 74 22.01 -3.96 -3.73
C SER A 74 20.75 -4.80 -3.56
N SER A 75 19.74 -4.31 -2.84
CA SER A 75 18.51 -5.05 -2.55
C SER A 75 17.31 -4.33 -3.16
N PHE A 76 16.41 -5.10 -3.76
CA PHE A 76 15.20 -4.62 -4.43
C PHE A 76 14.00 -5.46 -4.01
N VAL A 77 12.81 -4.87 -3.94
CA VAL A 77 11.61 -5.58 -3.51
C VAL A 77 10.45 -5.38 -4.47
N TYR A 78 9.65 -6.43 -4.63
CA TYR A 78 8.31 -6.35 -5.21
C TYR A 78 7.32 -7.15 -4.36
N SER A 79 6.04 -6.82 -4.49
CA SER A 79 4.97 -7.43 -3.69
C SER A 79 3.98 -8.18 -4.58
N THR A 80 3.59 -9.39 -4.17
CA THR A 80 2.56 -10.20 -4.84
C THR A 80 1.43 -10.50 -3.86
N PRO A 81 0.17 -10.10 -4.15
CA PRO A 81 -0.98 -10.44 -3.34
C PRO A 81 -1.29 -11.95 -3.43
N PHE A 82 -1.79 -12.54 -2.35
CA PHE A 82 -2.30 -13.92 -2.36
C PHE A 82 -3.34 -14.11 -1.24
N THR A 83 -4.13 -15.17 -1.31
CA THR A 83 -5.12 -15.54 -0.29
C THR A 83 -4.76 -16.86 0.37
N LYS A 84 -5.05 -17.00 1.67
CA LYS A 84 -4.87 -18.30 2.35
C LYS A 84 -5.97 -19.27 1.90
N GLY A 85 -5.58 -20.32 1.19
CA GLY A 85 -6.40 -21.53 1.04
C GLY A 85 -7.29 -21.66 -0.21
N LYS A 86 -7.22 -20.76 -1.21
CA LYS A 86 -7.88 -20.94 -2.52
C LYS A 86 -7.08 -20.28 -3.64
N GLU A 87 -7.14 -20.86 -4.84
CA GLU A 87 -6.88 -20.11 -6.08
C GLU A 87 -7.76 -18.85 -6.09
N PRO A 88 -7.29 -17.73 -6.67
CA PRO A 88 -8.03 -16.48 -6.71
C PRO A 88 -9.38 -16.71 -7.42
N SER A 89 -10.46 -16.79 -6.64
CA SER A 89 -11.82 -16.77 -7.15
C SER A 89 -12.05 -15.40 -7.79
N ARG A 90 -11.90 -15.34 -9.11
CA ARG A 90 -12.05 -14.16 -9.97
C ARG A 90 -13.40 -13.42 -9.80
N ASN A 91 -14.38 -14.01 -9.11
CA ASN A 91 -15.79 -13.56 -9.08
C ASN A 91 -16.36 -13.22 -7.68
N ARG A 92 -15.58 -13.24 -6.60
CA ARG A 92 -16.02 -12.74 -5.28
C ARG A 92 -14.89 -11.93 -4.66
N GLY A 93 -15.18 -10.69 -4.26
CA GLY A 93 -14.20 -9.81 -3.62
C GLY A 93 -13.52 -10.53 -2.45
N VAL A 94 -12.19 -10.51 -2.44
CA VAL A 94 -11.39 -11.14 -1.39
C VAL A 94 -11.60 -10.38 -0.10
N SER A 95 -11.92 -11.10 0.99
CA SER A 95 -12.04 -10.49 2.31
C SER A 95 -10.69 -9.93 2.76
N VAL A 96 -10.69 -8.74 3.38
CA VAL A 96 -9.48 -8.15 3.98
C VAL A 96 -8.83 -9.10 5.00
N LEU A 97 -9.61 -9.98 5.63
CA LEU A 97 -9.13 -10.97 6.59
C LEU A 97 -8.39 -12.15 5.94
N GLU A 98 -8.51 -12.33 4.63
CA GLU A 98 -7.88 -13.43 3.87
C GLU A 98 -6.72 -12.94 3.01
N GLN A 99 -6.73 -11.65 2.68
CA GLN A 99 -5.74 -11.00 1.83
C GLN A 99 -4.37 -10.99 2.51
N CYS A 100 -3.40 -11.67 1.92
CA CYS A 100 -2.01 -11.66 2.34
C CYS A 100 -1.14 -11.04 1.24
N LYS A 101 0.11 -10.72 1.58
CA LYS A 101 1.08 -10.14 0.64
C LYS A 101 2.43 -10.82 0.82
N ARG A 102 3.02 -11.28 -0.29
CA ARG A 102 4.39 -11.80 -0.32
C ARG A 102 5.31 -10.71 -0.85
N LYS A 103 6.27 -10.28 -0.05
CA LYS A 103 7.35 -9.41 -0.50
C LYS A 103 8.52 -10.28 -0.93
N THR A 104 8.93 -10.16 -2.17
CA THR A 104 10.11 -10.85 -2.71
C THR A 104 11.23 -9.85 -2.78
N ILE A 105 12.31 -10.13 -2.05
CA ILE A 105 13.51 -9.31 -2.03
C ILE A 105 14.55 -9.99 -2.92
N LEU A 106 15.08 -9.24 -3.88
CA LEU A 106 16.12 -9.66 -4.82
C LEU A 106 17.41 -8.92 -4.47
N THR A 107 18.51 -9.65 -4.38
CA THR A 107 19.83 -9.09 -4.08
C THR A 107 20.75 -9.27 -5.28
N VAL A 108 21.47 -8.22 -5.65
CA VAL A 108 22.55 -8.23 -6.65
C VAL A 108 23.90 -8.13 -5.96
N GLU A 109 24.96 -8.61 -6.62
CA GLU A 109 26.31 -8.61 -6.05
C GLU A 109 26.90 -7.20 -5.91
N THR A 110 26.84 -6.39 -6.98
CA THR A 110 27.40 -5.03 -6.97
C THR A 110 26.30 -4.00 -6.71
N PRO A 111 26.42 -3.13 -5.71
CA PRO A 111 25.42 -2.08 -5.48
C PRO A 111 25.33 -1.10 -6.65
N PHE A 112 24.11 -0.63 -6.95
CA PHE A 112 23.89 0.48 -7.87
C PHE A 112 24.17 1.83 -7.19
N PRO A 113 24.62 2.86 -7.95
CA PRO A 113 25.01 2.80 -9.37
C PRO A 113 26.31 2.02 -9.60
N CYS A 114 26.42 1.32 -10.74
CA CYS A 114 27.58 0.52 -11.12
C CYS A 114 27.91 0.68 -12.62
N CYS A 115 28.98 0.04 -13.10
CA CYS A 115 29.42 0.14 -14.50
C CYS A 115 28.48 -0.53 -15.51
N THR A 116 27.54 -1.36 -15.06
CA THR A 116 26.52 -2.02 -15.91
C THR A 116 25.12 -1.53 -15.59
N THR A 117 24.22 -1.62 -16.57
CA THR A 117 22.81 -1.25 -16.45
C THR A 117 21.90 -2.43 -16.07
N SER A 118 22.47 -3.64 -15.98
CA SER A 118 21.79 -4.87 -15.56
C SER A 118 22.76 -5.76 -14.81
N GLN A 119 22.24 -6.51 -13.84
CA GLN A 119 23.00 -7.46 -13.04
C GLN A 119 22.18 -8.72 -12.78
N GLU A 120 22.86 -9.83 -12.55
CA GLU A 120 22.24 -11.07 -12.13
C GLU A 120 21.79 -10.97 -10.66
N VAL A 121 20.65 -11.60 -10.35
CA VAL A 121 20.17 -11.74 -8.99
C VAL A 121 20.89 -12.92 -8.35
N VAL A 122 21.70 -12.64 -7.33
CA VAL A 122 22.50 -13.65 -6.61
C VAL A 122 21.78 -14.24 -5.41
N ALA A 123 20.75 -13.55 -4.87
CA ALA A 123 19.93 -14.08 -3.80
C ALA A 123 18.47 -13.60 -3.89
N LYS A 124 17.57 -14.44 -3.38
CA LYS A 124 16.12 -14.19 -3.33
C LYS A 124 15.57 -14.58 -1.96
N GLU A 125 14.92 -13.64 -1.30
CA GLU A 125 14.29 -13.83 0.01
C GLU A 125 12.79 -13.52 -0.07
N HIS A 126 12.00 -14.14 0.83
CA HIS A 126 10.57 -13.91 0.91
C HIS A 126 10.14 -13.49 2.32
N ILE A 127 9.34 -12.42 2.39
CA ILE A 127 8.66 -11.99 3.60
C ILE A 127 7.15 -12.15 3.37
N MET A 128 6.53 -13.02 4.15
CA MET A 128 5.09 -13.26 4.10
C MET A 128 4.38 -12.36 5.10
N LEU A 129 3.60 -11.41 4.59
CA LEU A 129 2.73 -10.58 5.42
C LEU A 129 1.39 -11.28 5.60
N ASN A 130 0.97 -11.38 6.86
CA ASN A 130 -0.37 -11.82 7.18
C ASN A 130 -1.41 -10.72 6.87
N PRO A 131 -2.72 -10.99 7.02
CA PRO A 131 -3.76 -10.03 6.65
C PRO A 131 -3.70 -8.69 7.38
N LEU A 132 -3.45 -8.72 8.69
CA LEU A 132 -3.30 -7.48 9.46
C LEU A 132 -2.08 -6.67 8.99
N GLN A 133 -0.93 -7.31 8.80
CA GLN A 133 0.28 -6.64 8.32
C GLN A 133 0.09 -6.06 6.92
N THR A 134 -0.62 -6.79 6.05
CA THR A 134 -0.96 -6.33 4.70
C THR A 134 -1.80 -5.06 4.76
N ALA A 135 -2.85 -5.05 5.59
CA ALA A 135 -3.71 -3.89 5.77
C ALA A 135 -2.96 -2.67 6.37
N ILE A 136 -2.06 -2.89 7.34
CA ILE A 136 -1.22 -1.81 7.89
C ILE A 136 -0.33 -1.21 6.79
N GLU A 137 0.33 -2.04 5.99
CA GLU A 137 1.20 -1.57 4.90
C GLU A 137 0.40 -0.82 3.83
N ASP A 138 -0.80 -1.30 3.48
CA ASP A 138 -1.66 -0.64 2.48
C ASP A 138 -2.14 0.74 2.97
N ILE A 139 -2.55 0.86 4.24
CA ILE A 139 -2.94 2.14 4.85
C ILE A 139 -1.74 3.10 4.91
N SER A 140 -0.57 2.62 5.36
CA SER A 140 0.64 3.45 5.42
C SER A 140 1.06 3.92 4.03
N SER A 141 1.08 3.01 3.04
CA SER A 141 1.46 3.34 1.67
C SER A 141 0.50 4.34 1.03
N ALA A 142 -0.80 4.24 1.31
CA ALA A 142 -1.77 5.24 0.86
C ALA A 142 -1.49 6.63 1.47
N ALA A 143 -1.21 6.70 2.77
CA ALA A 143 -0.82 7.95 3.43
C ALA A 143 0.50 8.51 2.87
N ASP A 144 1.51 7.66 2.64
CA ASP A 144 2.81 8.08 2.11
C ASP A 144 2.68 8.63 0.68
N LYS A 145 1.87 8.00 -0.18
CA LYS A 145 1.60 8.47 -1.54
C LYS A 145 0.90 9.83 -1.54
N LEU A 146 -0.08 10.03 -0.66
CA LEU A 146 -0.75 11.32 -0.54
C LEU A 146 0.20 12.39 -0.01
N LEU A 147 0.99 12.08 1.02
CA LEU A 147 1.98 13.01 1.57
C LEU A 147 3.02 13.43 0.51
N HIS A 148 3.58 12.47 -0.23
CA HIS A 148 4.51 12.76 -1.31
C HIS A 148 3.87 13.63 -2.42
N THR A 149 2.58 13.44 -2.68
CA THR A 149 1.84 14.27 -3.64
C THR A 149 1.72 15.72 -3.16
N LEU A 150 1.55 15.91 -1.85
CA LEU A 150 1.47 17.23 -1.21
C LEU A 150 2.84 17.94 -1.11
N GLU A 151 3.93 17.19 -1.00
CA GLU A 151 5.30 17.72 -0.95
C GLU A 151 5.83 18.14 -2.34
N ALA A 152 5.13 17.75 -3.43
CA ALA A 152 5.52 18.11 -4.78
C ALA A 152 5.42 19.63 -5.00
N THR A 153 6.45 20.22 -5.61
CA THR A 153 6.47 21.66 -5.95
C THR A 153 6.54 21.86 -7.46
N PRO A 154 5.48 22.38 -8.12
CA PRO A 154 4.14 22.67 -7.59
C PRO A 154 3.28 21.40 -7.42
N VAL A 155 2.28 21.47 -6.55
CA VAL A 155 1.30 20.39 -6.36
C VAL A 155 0.42 20.29 -7.61
N SER A 156 0.39 19.12 -8.25
CA SER A 156 -0.46 18.87 -9.41
C SER A 156 -1.87 18.54 -8.98
N MET A 157 -2.83 19.43 -9.29
CA MET A 157 -4.23 19.26 -8.93
C MET A 157 -4.78 17.90 -9.39
N LYS A 158 -4.52 17.52 -10.64
CA LYS A 158 -4.97 16.23 -11.20
C LYS A 158 -4.44 15.02 -10.42
N VAL A 159 -3.17 15.06 -10.00
CA VAL A 159 -2.56 13.95 -9.25
C VAL A 159 -3.12 13.93 -7.83
N LEU A 160 -3.21 15.10 -7.18
CA LEU A 160 -3.81 15.24 -5.85
C LEU A 160 -5.25 14.72 -5.84
N THR A 161 -6.08 15.12 -6.80
CA THR A 161 -7.48 14.67 -6.90
C THR A 161 -7.57 13.15 -6.96
N GLY A 162 -6.81 12.51 -7.84
CA GLY A 162 -6.85 11.06 -8.01
C GLY A 162 -6.37 10.30 -6.77
N VAL A 163 -5.28 10.76 -6.13
CA VAL A 163 -4.75 10.11 -4.93
C VAL A 163 -5.69 10.32 -3.74
N LEU A 164 -6.17 11.55 -3.53
CA LEU A 164 -7.07 11.90 -2.43
C LEU A 164 -8.41 11.15 -2.52
N GLN A 165 -9.01 11.08 -3.71
CA GLN A 165 -10.23 10.31 -3.94
C GLN A 165 -10.02 8.81 -3.70
N GLY A 166 -8.86 8.27 -4.10
CA GLY A 166 -8.48 6.89 -3.80
C GLY A 166 -8.33 6.61 -2.29
N CYS A 167 -7.98 7.60 -1.49
CA CYS A 167 -7.90 7.48 -0.03
C CYS A 167 -9.27 7.59 0.65
N ILE A 168 -10.07 8.60 0.29
CA ILE A 168 -11.31 8.96 1.00
C ILE A 168 -12.50 8.15 0.48
N ALA A 169 -12.59 7.96 -0.83
CA ALA A 169 -13.71 7.29 -1.51
C ALA A 169 -13.22 6.17 -2.44
N PRO A 170 -12.53 5.15 -1.92
CA PRO A 170 -12.03 4.04 -2.73
C PRO A 170 -13.18 3.21 -3.32
N GLN A 171 -13.14 2.95 -4.63
CA GLN A 171 -14.14 2.14 -5.34
C GLN A 171 -13.69 0.70 -5.60
N VAL A 172 -12.38 0.48 -5.75
CA VAL A 172 -11.80 -0.80 -6.20
C VAL A 172 -11.06 -1.57 -5.11
N HIS A 173 -10.65 -0.88 -4.05
CA HIS A 173 -9.91 -1.45 -2.93
C HIS A 173 -10.72 -1.34 -1.64
N ALA A 174 -10.43 -2.22 -0.68
CA ALA A 174 -11.01 -2.11 0.65
C ALA A 174 -10.51 -0.82 1.33
N GLY A 175 -11.43 0.12 1.58
CA GLY A 175 -11.11 1.38 2.26
C GLY A 175 -10.78 1.20 3.74
N ALA A 176 -10.23 2.24 4.36
CA ALA A 176 -9.81 2.23 5.76
C ALA A 176 -10.94 1.83 6.74
N VAL A 177 -12.18 2.20 6.45
CA VAL A 177 -13.38 1.78 7.22
C VAL A 177 -13.55 0.26 7.23
N VAL A 178 -13.34 -0.40 6.08
CA VAL A 178 -13.45 -1.87 5.97
C VAL A 178 -12.36 -2.55 6.80
N VAL A 179 -11.14 -1.99 6.80
CA VAL A 179 -10.04 -2.47 7.65
C VAL A 179 -10.39 -2.35 9.13
N CYS A 180 -10.95 -1.21 9.56
CA CYS A 180 -11.41 -1.03 10.93
C CYS A 180 -12.47 -2.07 11.32
N HIS A 181 -13.47 -2.28 10.47
CA HIS A 181 -14.49 -3.30 10.73
C HIS A 181 -13.90 -4.71 10.81
N ALA A 182 -12.94 -5.05 9.96
CA ALA A 182 -12.33 -6.37 9.91
C ALA A 182 -11.50 -6.67 11.18
N PHE A 183 -10.67 -5.72 11.62
CA PHE A 183 -9.67 -5.99 12.69
C PHE A 183 -9.98 -5.32 14.03
N LEU A 184 -10.85 -4.31 14.09
CA LEU A 184 -11.08 -3.51 15.30
C LEU A 184 -12.52 -3.59 15.82
N LYS A 185 -13.50 -4.01 15.00
CA LYS A 185 -14.90 -4.09 15.44
C LYS A 185 -15.25 -5.40 16.13
N THR A 186 -14.84 -6.54 15.58
CA THR A 186 -15.25 -7.85 16.07
C THR A 186 -14.23 -8.39 17.07
N ASP A 187 -14.66 -8.55 18.32
CA ASP A 187 -13.90 -9.14 19.43
C ASP A 187 -12.41 -8.71 19.46
N VAL A 188 -12.18 -7.47 19.87
CA VAL A 188 -10.84 -6.88 19.99
C VAL A 188 -9.92 -7.74 20.85
N LYS A 189 -10.45 -8.46 21.85
CA LYS A 189 -9.64 -9.35 22.70
C LYS A 189 -9.15 -10.57 21.92
N ALA A 190 -10.02 -11.22 21.16
CA ALA A 190 -9.63 -12.31 20.27
C ALA A 190 -8.64 -11.85 19.19
N THR A 191 -8.86 -10.67 18.61
CA THR A 191 -7.97 -10.14 17.57
C THR A 191 -6.60 -9.75 18.13
N LYS A 192 -6.54 -9.13 19.32
CA LYS A 192 -5.29 -8.87 20.07
C LYS A 192 -4.57 -10.18 20.43
N LYS A 193 -5.29 -11.26 20.74
CA LYS A 193 -4.70 -12.59 20.98
C LYS A 193 -4.14 -13.22 19.70
N LEU A 194 -4.84 -13.08 18.57
CA LEU A 194 -4.45 -13.68 17.29
C LEU A 194 -3.23 -12.98 16.66
N TYR A 195 -3.21 -11.65 16.66
CA TYR A 195 -2.17 -10.87 15.97
C TYR A 195 -1.17 -10.18 16.90
N GLY A 196 -1.43 -10.17 18.21
CA GLY A 196 -0.62 -9.45 19.20
C GLY A 196 -1.09 -8.00 19.38
N ALA A 197 -1.15 -7.55 20.64
CA ALA A 197 -1.63 -6.22 21.00
C ALA A 197 -0.83 -5.10 20.30
N ASN A 198 0.50 -5.23 20.23
CA ASN A 198 1.37 -4.23 19.60
C ASN A 198 1.03 -3.99 18.12
N ARG A 199 0.61 -5.03 17.39
CA ARG A 199 0.25 -4.89 15.97
C ARG A 199 -1.09 -4.18 15.79
N ILE A 200 -2.03 -4.41 16.71
CA ILE A 200 -3.32 -3.71 16.73
C ILE A 200 -3.12 -2.24 17.06
N THR A 201 -2.30 -1.92 18.06
CA THR A 201 -1.91 -0.54 18.37
C THR A 201 -1.20 0.11 17.18
N ASN A 202 -0.35 -0.62 16.47
CA ASN A 202 0.29 -0.12 15.26
C ASN A 202 -0.72 0.17 14.14
N LEU A 203 -1.73 -0.68 13.94
CA LEU A 203 -2.83 -0.40 13.00
C LEU A 203 -3.57 0.89 13.37
N GLN A 204 -3.95 1.06 14.64
CA GLN A 204 -4.62 2.27 15.12
C GLN A 204 -3.77 3.52 14.89
N LYS A 205 -2.46 3.45 15.15
CA LYS A 205 -1.52 4.56 14.88
C LYS A 205 -1.45 4.91 13.39
N ASN A 206 -1.41 3.91 12.51
CA ASN A 206 -1.39 4.15 11.06
C ASN A 206 -2.71 4.72 10.54
N LEU A 207 -3.84 4.31 11.11
CA LEU A 207 -5.16 4.89 10.81
C LEU A 207 -5.24 6.37 11.22
N ARG A 208 -4.74 6.73 12.41
CA ARG A 208 -4.65 8.14 12.85
C ARG A 208 -3.83 8.97 11.87
N ARG A 209 -2.60 8.51 11.56
CA ARG A 209 -1.73 9.16 10.57
C ARG A 209 -2.41 9.31 9.20
N PHE A 210 -3.11 8.28 8.75
CA PHE A 210 -3.83 8.29 7.49
C PHE A 210 -4.93 9.37 7.46
N LEU A 211 -5.73 9.49 8.53
CA LEU A 211 -6.72 10.56 8.65
C LEU A 211 -6.08 11.95 8.64
N ASP A 212 -4.99 12.15 9.40
CA ASP A 212 -4.27 13.43 9.44
C ASP A 212 -3.76 13.86 8.06
N VAL A 213 -3.23 12.91 7.27
CA VAL A 213 -2.74 13.18 5.91
C VAL A 213 -3.89 13.41 4.94
N CYS A 214 -5.00 12.66 5.07
CA CYS A 214 -6.21 12.90 4.27
C CYS A 214 -6.79 14.28 4.53
N GLN A 215 -6.85 14.72 5.79
CA GLN A 215 -7.30 16.06 6.16
C GLN A 215 -6.44 17.13 5.49
N LYS A 216 -5.12 17.06 5.64
CA LYS A 216 -4.18 17.99 4.98
C LYS A 216 -4.35 17.98 3.46
N GLY A 217 -4.54 16.80 2.88
CA GLY A 217 -4.76 16.65 1.44
C GLY A 217 -6.04 17.32 0.97
N LEU A 218 -7.12 17.19 1.75
CA LEU A 218 -8.40 17.84 1.48
C LEU A 218 -8.31 19.36 1.64
N GLU A 219 -7.62 19.86 2.67
CA GLU A 219 -7.38 21.30 2.87
C GLU A 219 -6.65 21.93 1.67
N VAL A 220 -5.55 21.30 1.22
CA VAL A 220 -4.80 21.77 0.04
C VAL A 220 -5.65 21.65 -1.23
N PHE A 221 -6.41 20.57 -1.39
CA PHE A 221 -7.31 20.39 -2.53
C PHE A 221 -8.32 21.54 -2.61
N VAL A 222 -9.01 21.85 -1.51
CA VAL A 222 -9.99 22.95 -1.45
C VAL A 222 -9.33 24.31 -1.74
N GLN A 223 -8.13 24.56 -1.21
CA GLN A 223 -7.38 25.79 -1.47
C GLN A 223 -7.00 25.95 -2.95
N LEU A 224 -6.55 24.88 -3.60
CA LEU A 224 -6.18 24.90 -5.03
C LEU A 224 -7.41 24.97 -5.94
N ASN A 225 -8.53 24.40 -5.49
CA ASN A 225 -9.79 24.36 -6.22
C ASN A 225 -10.65 25.61 -6.02
N ASN A 226 -10.05 26.70 -5.50
CA ASN A 226 -10.74 27.93 -5.14
C ASN A 226 -11.73 28.33 -6.25
N PRO A 227 -13.04 28.32 -5.99
CA PRO A 227 -14.02 28.67 -7.00
C PRO A 227 -13.81 30.14 -7.34
N THR A 228 -13.44 30.45 -8.59
CA THR A 228 -13.71 31.77 -9.15
C THR A 228 -15.21 32.03 -9.00
N ASP A 229 -15.59 33.23 -8.57
CA ASP A 229 -16.97 33.64 -8.22
C ASP A 229 -18.06 33.30 -9.27
N GLU A 230 -17.67 32.90 -10.48
CA GLU A 230 -18.55 32.59 -11.61
C GLU A 230 -18.92 31.09 -11.75
N SER A 231 -18.27 30.16 -11.04
CA SER A 231 -18.37 28.72 -11.34
C SER A 231 -19.47 27.96 -10.57
N GLY A 232 -20.13 28.59 -9.59
CA GLY A 232 -21.06 27.90 -8.69
C GLY A 232 -20.37 26.91 -7.72
N PRO A 233 -21.13 26.23 -6.84
CA PRO A 233 -20.57 25.26 -5.91
C PRO A 233 -20.00 24.03 -6.65
N ASP A 234 -18.76 23.65 -6.33
CA ASP A 234 -18.15 22.42 -6.84
C ASP A 234 -18.72 21.20 -6.09
N LEU A 235 -19.72 20.56 -6.71
CA LEU A 235 -20.37 19.36 -6.19
C LEU A 235 -19.40 18.20 -5.93
N TYR A 236 -18.29 18.12 -6.66
CA TYR A 236 -17.29 17.08 -6.46
C TYR A 236 -16.47 17.34 -5.20
N GLN A 237 -16.11 18.61 -4.96
CA GLN A 237 -15.48 19.02 -3.71
C GLN A 237 -16.40 18.75 -2.51
N GLU A 238 -17.68 19.13 -2.58
CA GLU A 238 -18.66 18.86 -1.53
C GLU A 238 -18.77 17.35 -1.23
N HIS A 239 -18.84 16.53 -2.28
CA HIS A 239 -18.86 15.07 -2.14
C HIS A 239 -17.62 14.54 -1.41
N LEU A 240 -16.42 15.01 -1.75
CA LEU A 240 -15.18 14.59 -1.09
C LEU A 240 -15.13 15.01 0.38
N ILE A 241 -15.60 16.21 0.71
CA ILE A 241 -15.69 16.69 2.09
C ILE A 241 -16.65 15.79 2.88
N GLN A 242 -17.85 15.55 2.37
CA GLN A 242 -18.82 14.67 3.03
C GLN A 242 -18.28 13.24 3.21
N ALA A 243 -17.63 12.69 2.18
CA ALA A 243 -17.04 11.37 2.24
C ALA A 243 -15.93 11.28 3.31
N PHE A 244 -15.14 12.34 3.47
CA PHE A 244 -14.13 12.42 4.52
C PHE A 244 -14.75 12.44 5.91
N ASP A 245 -15.76 13.28 6.13
CA ASP A 245 -16.46 13.38 7.41
C ASP A 245 -17.10 12.05 7.81
N GLU A 246 -17.76 11.37 6.87
CA GLU A 246 -18.31 10.04 7.08
C GLU A 246 -17.24 9.00 7.42
N MET A 247 -16.07 9.06 6.76
CA MET A 247 -14.95 8.19 7.05
C MET A 247 -14.42 8.42 8.47
N CYS A 248 -14.21 9.68 8.85
CA CYS A 248 -13.78 10.06 10.20
C CYS A 248 -14.77 9.56 11.25
N ALA A 249 -16.07 9.79 11.07
CA ALA A 249 -17.12 9.33 11.99
C ALA A 249 -17.11 7.80 12.18
N LYS A 250 -16.84 7.04 11.11
CA LYS A 250 -16.79 5.57 11.15
C LYS A 250 -15.47 5.04 11.75
N ILE A 251 -14.36 5.77 11.65
CA ILE A 251 -13.03 5.32 12.12
C ILE A 251 -12.75 5.75 13.56
N HIS A 252 -13.14 6.97 13.95
CA HIS A 252 -12.84 7.57 15.26
C HIS A 252 -13.12 6.66 16.47
N PRO A 253 -14.25 5.93 16.55
CA PRO A 253 -14.52 5.04 17.68
C PRO A 253 -13.41 4.01 17.91
N TYR A 254 -12.80 3.49 16.83
CA TYR A 254 -11.79 2.43 16.91
C TYR A 254 -10.40 2.92 17.26
N ILE A 255 -10.12 4.22 17.09
CA ILE A 255 -8.79 4.79 17.31
C ILE A 255 -8.71 5.68 18.54
N TYR A 256 -9.82 6.19 19.09
CA TYR A 256 -9.82 7.12 20.24
C TYR A 256 -10.60 6.63 21.48
N GLU A 257 -11.23 5.44 21.45
CA GLU A 257 -12.02 4.91 22.58
C GLU A 257 -11.23 4.81 23.91
N GLU A 258 -9.94 4.41 23.86
CA GLU A 258 -9.11 4.31 25.07
C GLU A 258 -8.76 5.69 25.67
N GLU A 259 -8.55 6.72 24.83
CA GLU A 259 -8.27 8.08 25.29
C GLU A 259 -9.53 8.75 25.87
N GLN A 260 -10.69 8.56 25.25
CA GLN A 260 -11.96 9.07 25.81
C GLN A 260 -12.34 8.37 27.12
N SER A 261 -12.14 7.05 27.22
CA SER A 261 -12.37 6.30 28.45
C SER A 261 -11.41 6.71 29.58
N GLN A 262 -10.15 7.05 29.25
CA GLN A 262 -9.17 7.55 30.22
C GLN A 262 -9.46 8.99 30.66
N LEU A 263 -9.87 9.86 29.73
CA LEU A 263 -10.31 11.23 30.04
C LEU A 263 -11.54 11.23 30.94
N PHE A 264 -12.53 10.38 30.66
CA PHE A 264 -13.72 10.23 31.49
C PHE A 264 -13.35 9.72 32.90
N ARG A 265 -12.52 8.68 33.00
CA ARG A 265 -12.01 8.17 34.28
C ARG A 265 -11.16 9.18 35.05
N ALA A 266 -10.46 10.08 34.37
CA ALA A 266 -9.67 11.15 34.99
C ALA A 266 -10.55 12.31 35.48
N HIS A 267 -11.68 12.56 34.79
CA HIS A 267 -12.70 13.51 35.22
C HIS A 267 -13.42 13.02 36.47
N ASP A 268 -13.89 11.76 36.49
CA ASP A 268 -14.55 11.15 37.66
C ASP A 268 -13.68 11.15 38.92
N ARG A 269 -12.35 10.94 38.78
CA ARG A 269 -11.41 11.01 39.90
C ARG A 269 -11.24 12.43 40.44
N LYS A 270 -11.30 13.45 39.58
CA LYS A 270 -11.20 14.85 40.00
C LYS A 270 -12.48 15.32 40.69
N ASP A 271 -13.64 14.83 40.26
CA ASP A 271 -14.91 15.16 40.91
C ASP A 271 -15.09 14.40 42.23
N SER A 272 -14.62 13.16 42.34
CA SER A 272 -14.61 12.43 43.61
C SER A 272 -13.69 13.07 44.66
N ALA A 273 -12.52 13.60 44.26
CA ALA A 273 -11.60 14.28 45.16
C ALA A 273 -12.09 15.66 45.64
N ARG A 274 -13.12 16.23 45.00
CA ARG A 274 -13.73 17.52 45.35
C ARG A 274 -14.89 17.40 46.34
N ILE A 275 -15.37 16.18 46.59
CA ILE A 275 -16.48 15.90 47.52
C ILE A 275 -15.94 15.60 48.94
N ASP A 276 -14.64 15.34 49.06
CA ASP A 276 -13.95 15.03 50.33
C ASP A 276 -13.16 16.22 50.93
N GLU A 277 -13.33 17.45 50.40
CA GLU A 277 -12.85 18.73 50.99
C GLU A 277 -14.03 19.59 51.47
#